data_AF-A0A920H779-F1
#
_entry.id   AF-A0A920H779-F1
#
_cell.length_a   1.000
_cell.length_b   1.000
_cell.length_c   1.000
_cell.angle_alpha   90.00
_cell.angle_beta   90.00
_cell.angle_gamma   90.00
#
_symmetry.space_group_name_H-M   'P 1'
#
loop_
_entity.id
_entity.type
_entity.pdbx_description
1 polymer ?
#
loop_
_entity_poly.entity_id
_entity_poly.type
_entity_poly.pdbx_seq_one_letter_code
_entity_poly.pdbx_strand_id
1 'polypeptide(L)' 'MPAAQALADQLASGPTAAFAATKMLMQHAAKTDLDTQLDHEARAQKSCAMSLDYTEGVQAFLDKRNPRFTGE' A
#
# COMPACT_ATOMS: atom_id res chain seq x y z
N MET A 1 18.86 -16.89 5.56
CA MET A 1 17.69 -16.40 6.32
C MET A 1 16.41 -16.67 5.52
N PRO A 2 15.88 -17.91 5.49
CA PRO A 2 14.76 -18.28 4.62
C PRO A 2 13.48 -17.46 4.87
N ALA A 3 13.15 -17.19 6.13
CA ALA A 3 11.97 -16.40 6.50
C ALA A 3 12.05 -14.94 6.01
N ALA A 4 13.23 -14.32 6.05
CA ALA A 4 13.42 -12.96 5.56
C ALA A 4 13.22 -12.86 4.05
N GLN A 5 13.70 -13.86 3.30
CA GLN A 5 13.50 -13.91 1.85
C GLN A 5 12.03 -14.10 1.50
N ALA A 6 11.34 -15.04 2.16
CA ALA A 6 9.91 -15.27 1.93
C ALA A 6 9.06 -14.01 2.18
N LEU A 7 9.38 -13.25 3.25
CA LEU A 7 8.72 -11.99 3.52
C LEU A 7 9.01 -10.94 2.44
N ALA A 8 10.26 -10.84 1.98
CA ALA A 8 10.62 -9.91 0.91
C ALA A 8 9.87 -10.22 -0.39
N ASP A 9 9.79 -11.51 -0.77
CA ASP A 9 9.08 -11.95 -1.98
C ASP A 9 7.57 -11.68 -1.87
N GLN A 10 6.98 -11.88 -0.69
CA GLN A 10 5.58 -11.53 -0.44
C GLN A 10 5.32 -10.02 -0.56
N LEU A 11 6.19 -9.18 0.01
CA LEU A 11 6.03 -7.73 -0.08
C LEU A 11 6.26 -7.21 -1.50
N ALA A 12 7.21 -7.79 -2.24
CA ALA A 12 7.53 -7.42 -3.61
C ALA A 12 6.41 -7.79 -4.60
N SER A 13 5.57 -8.77 -4.27
CA SER A 13 4.41 -9.18 -5.09
C SER A 13 3.11 -8.44 -4.73
N GLY A 14 3.11 -7.59 -3.70
CA GLY A 14 1.96 -6.77 -3.32
C GLY A 14 1.94 -5.39 -3.98
N PRO A 15 0.98 -4.52 -3.61
CA PRO A 15 0.89 -3.16 -4.12
C PRO A 15 1.98 -2.28 -3.50
N THR A 16 3.19 -2.32 -4.07
CA THR A 16 4.40 -1.77 -3.45
C THR A 16 4.30 -0.27 -3.17
N ALA A 17 3.60 0.50 -4.01
CA ALA A 17 3.34 1.92 -3.78
C ALA A 17 2.51 2.17 -2.52
N ALA A 18 1.46 1.37 -2.30
CA ALA A 18 0.63 1.45 -1.10
C ALA A 18 1.40 1.03 0.17
N PHE A 19 2.26 0.01 0.07
CA PHE A 19 3.16 -0.38 1.17
C PHE A 19 4.15 0.73 1.53
N ALA A 20 4.74 1.38 0.54
CA ALA A 20 5.63 2.51 0.75
C ALA A 20 4.90 3.68 1.44
N ALA A 21 3.71 4.04 0.97
CA ALA A 21 2.87 5.07 1.57
C ALA A 21 2.53 4.74 3.03
N THR A 22 2.10 3.50 3.30
CA THR A 22 1.79 3.02 4.67
C THR A 22 3.02 3.13 5.58
N LYS A 23 4.18 2.67 5.12
CA LYS A 23 5.44 2.76 5.88
C LYS A 23 5.82 4.21 6.16
N MET A 24 5.58 5.14 5.23
CA MET A 24 5.81 6.57 5.46
C MET A 24 4.83 7.11 6.50
N LEU A 25 3.53 6.83 6.39
CA LEU A 25 2.52 7.31 7.34
C LEU A 25 2.81 6.82 8.77
N MET A 26 3.19 5.56 8.95
CA MET A 26 3.60 5.02 10.26
C MET A 26 4.79 5.76 10.88
N GLN A 27 5.76 6.18 10.05
CA GLN A 27 6.91 6.95 10.53
C GLN A 27 6.55 8.39 10.90
N HIS A 28 5.54 8.97 10.24
CA HIS A 28 5.05 10.32 10.54
C HIS A 28 4.16 10.35 11.78
N ALA A 29 3.32 9.33 11.98
CA ALA A 29 2.34 9.26 13.08
C ALA A 29 2.97 9.42 14.48
N ALA A 30 4.24 9.04 14.65
CA ALA A 30 4.96 9.22 15.91
C ALA A 30 5.41 10.68 16.18
N LYS A 31 5.22 11.59 15.21
CA LYS A 31 5.77 12.96 15.20
C LYS A 31 4.74 14.04 14.85
N THR A 32 3.51 13.65 14.51
CA THR A 32 2.43 14.55 14.10
C THR A 32 1.28 14.48 15.11
N ASP A 33 0.54 15.58 15.25
CA ASP A 33 -0.77 15.54 15.92
C ASP A 33 -1.79 14.78 15.05
N LEU A 34 -2.92 14.45 15.67
CA LEU A 34 -3.96 13.63 15.05
C LEU A 34 -4.52 14.27 13.77
N ASP A 35 -4.84 15.57 13.80
CA ASP A 35 -5.46 16.25 12.67
C ASP A 35 -4.51 16.30 11.47
N THR A 36 -3.24 16.61 11.71
CA THR A 36 -2.19 16.61 10.68
C THR A 36 -1.97 15.21 10.11
N GLN A 37 -2.00 14.18 10.95
CA GLN A 37 -1.84 12.80 10.52
C GLN A 37 -3.02 12.34 9.65
N LEU A 38 -4.26 12.69 10.01
CA LEU A 38 -5.44 12.39 9.20
C LEU A 38 -5.37 13.05 7.82
N ASP A 39 -4.87 14.28 7.74
CA ASP A 39 -4.62 14.97 6.48
C ASP A 39 -3.57 14.24 5.61
N HIS A 40 -2.50 13.73 6.21
CA HIS A 40 -1.50 12.93 5.51
C HIS A 40 -2.09 11.61 4.98
N GLU A 41 -2.87 10.91 5.81
CA GLU A 41 -3.53 9.67 5.44
C GLU A 41 -4.53 9.90 4.30
N ALA A 42 -5.34 10.95 4.36
CA ALA A 42 -6.30 11.29 3.32
C ALA A 42 -5.63 11.54 1.96
N ARG A 43 -4.49 12.26 1.95
CA ARG A 43 -3.71 12.51 0.73
C ARG A 43 -3.13 11.22 0.17
N ALA A 44 -2.51 10.40 1.02
CA ALA A 44 -1.93 9.14 0.62
C ALA A 44 -2.99 8.16 0.08
N GLN A 45 -4.14 8.06 0.74
CA GLN A 45 -5.25 7.23 0.30
C GLN A 45 -5.80 7.69 -1.04
N LYS A 46 -5.94 9.01 -1.26
CA LYS A 46 -6.36 9.56 -2.56
C LYS A 46 -5.38 9.19 -3.67
N SER A 47 -4.07 9.32 -3.43
CA SER A 47 -3.06 8.91 -4.41
C SER A 47 -3.13 7.40 -4.71
N CYS A 48 -3.27 6.56 -3.68
CA CYS A 48 -3.40 5.11 -3.88
C CYS A 48 -4.68 4.75 -4.63
N ALA A 49 -5.80 5.42 -4.36
CA ALA A 49 -7.07 5.17 -5.05
C ALA A 49 -7.05 5.52 -6.55
N MET A 50 -6.09 6.33 -7.00
CA MET A 50 -5.88 6.67 -8.41
C MET A 50 -4.87 5.75 -9.12
N SER A 51 -4.29 4.78 -8.41
CA SER A 51 -3.25 3.90 -8.95
C SER A 51 -3.84 2.75 -9.78
N LEU A 52 -3.02 2.16 -10.64
CA LEU A 52 -3.40 0.96 -11.40
C LEU A 52 -3.59 -0.23 -10.47
N ASP A 53 -2.73 -0.35 -9.46
CA ASP A 53 -2.82 -1.38 -8.43
C ASP A 53 -4.15 -1.35 -7.65
N TYR A 54 -4.71 -0.16 -7.41
CA TYR A 54 -6.05 -0.07 -6.81
C TYR A 54 -7.12 -0.67 -7.73
N THR A 55 -7.09 -0.28 -9.00
CA THR A 55 -8.03 -0.79 -10.01
C THR A 55 -7.92 -2.30 -10.15
N GLU A 56 -6.70 -2.83 -10.26
CA GLU A 56 -6.43 -4.27 -10.32
C GLU A 56 -6.87 -5.00 -9.06
N GLY A 57 -6.59 -4.46 -7.88
CA GLY A 57 -7.01 -5.05 -6.61
C GLY A 57 -8.52 -5.19 -6.51
N VAL A 58 -9.27 -4.15 -6.92
CA VAL A 58 -10.73 -4.17 -6.95
C VAL A 58 -11.23 -5.18 -7.98
N GLN A 59 -10.70 -5.17 -9.21
CA GLN A 59 -11.14 -6.10 -10.26
C GLN A 59 -10.83 -7.55 -9.89
N ALA A 60 -9.62 -7.85 -9.43
CA ALA A 60 -9.22 -9.18 -9.01
C ALA A 60 -10.10 -9.72 -7.87
N PHE A 61 -10.48 -8.86 -6.92
CA PHE A 61 -11.41 -9.21 -5.85
C PHE A 61 -12.80 -9.58 -6.40
N LEU A 62 -13.36 -8.74 -7.30
CA LEU A 62 -14.66 -9.00 -7.92
C LEU A 62 -14.65 -10.28 -8.77
N ASP A 63 -13.56 -10.51 -9.50
CA ASP A 63 -13.32 -11.69 -10.35
C ASP A 63 -12.94 -12.95 -9.57
N LYS A 64 -12.71 -12.85 -8.24
CA LYS A 64 -12.22 -13.95 -7.37
C LYS A 64 -10.92 -14.59 -7.85
N ARG A 65 -9.99 -13.77 -8.36
CA ARG A 65 -8.65 -14.19 -8.79
C ARG A 65 -7.58 -13.51 -7.96
N ASN A 66 -6.36 -14.02 -8.02
CA ASN A 66 -5.22 -13.33 -7.43
C ASN A 66 -4.93 -12.04 -8.21
N PRO A 67 -4.68 -10.91 -7.52
CA PRO A 67 -4.26 -9.68 -8.16
C PRO A 67 -2.83 -9.77 -8.70
N ARG A 68 -2.53 -8.98 -9.72
CA ARG A 68 -1.20 -8.81 -10.30
C ARG A 68 -0.76 -7.36 -10.17
N PHE A 69 -0.14 -7.04 -9.04
CA PHE A 69 0.34 -5.69 -8.77
C PHE A 69 1.63 -5.37 -9.54
N THR A 70 1.77 -4.12 -9.95
CA THR A 70 2.95 -3.59 -10.66
C THR A 70 3.63 -2.46 -9.90
N GLY A 71 3.01 -1.92 -8.86
CA GLY A 71 3.53 -0.77 -8.10
C GLY A 71 3.20 0.59 -8.74
N GLU A 72 2.23 0.64 -9.65
CA GLU A 72 1.81 1.83 -10.40
C GLU A 72 0.37 2.26 -10.05
#